data_AF-A0A2M7CME2-F1
#
_entry.id   AF-A0A2M7CME2-F1
#
_cell.length_a   1.000
_cell.length_b   1.000
_cell.length_c   1.000
_cell.angle_alpha   90.00
_cell.angle_beta   90.00
_cell.angle_gamma   90.00
#
_symmetry.space_group_name_H-M   'P 1'
#
loop_
_entity.id
_entity.type
_entity.pdbx_description
1 polymer ?
#
loop_
_entity_poly.entity_id
_entity_poly.type
_entity_poly.pdbx_seq_one_letter_code
_entity_poly.pdbx_strand_id
1 'polypeptide(L)'
;MSKTAIVTDSTAWIPKDLTTKYNISVAPQVLIWGEETLNDGIDIQPEEFYARIKTAKVMPTTSQVSIVTMQNIFNDLLEKGFDVLGIFISSKLSG
;
A
#
# COMPACT_ATOMS: atom_id res chain seq x y z
N MET A 1 17.33 -23.17 4.37
CA MET A 1 16.39 -22.44 3.49
C MET A 1 16.38 -20.99 3.96
N SER A 2 16.48 -20.02 3.04
CA SER A 2 16.25 -18.63 3.41
C SER A 2 14.78 -18.43 3.80
N LYS A 3 14.51 -17.46 4.67
CA LYS A 3 13.14 -17.06 4.96
C LYS A 3 12.73 -16.05 3.89
N THR A 4 11.67 -16.32 3.14
CA THR A 4 11.13 -15.39 2.15
C THR A 4 10.02 -14.56 2.76
N ALA A 5 10.09 -13.23 2.62
CA ALA A 5 9.01 -12.29 2.93
C ALA A 5 8.29 -11.87 1.64
N ILE A 6 7.00 -11.58 1.76
CA ILE A 6 6.20 -11.04 0.65
C ILE A 6 5.96 -9.55 0.90
N VAL A 7 6.22 -8.74 -0.12
CA VAL A 7 5.82 -7.34 -0.17
C VAL A 7 4.80 -7.15 -1.27
N THR A 8 3.72 -6.43 -1.00
CA THR A 8 2.71 -6.03 -1.98
C THR A 8 2.30 -4.58 -1.74
N ASP A 9 1.32 -4.09 -2.48
CA ASP A 9 0.73 -2.77 -2.27
C ASP A 9 -0.76 -2.85 -1.95
N SER A 10 -1.35 -1.75 -1.48
CA SER A 10 -2.72 -1.72 -0.96
C SER A 10 -3.79 -2.12 -1.98
N THR A 11 -3.48 -2.08 -3.29
CA THR A 11 -4.42 -2.47 -4.34
C THR A 11 -4.68 -3.97 -4.40
N ALA A 12 -3.82 -4.79 -3.77
CA ALA A 12 -4.05 -6.22 -3.64
C ALA A 12 -5.22 -6.56 -2.69
N TRP A 13 -5.60 -5.61 -1.81
CA TRP A 13 -6.72 -5.69 -0.88
C TRP A 13 -6.80 -7.02 -0.11
N ILE A 14 -5.66 -7.45 0.44
CA ILE A 14 -5.55 -8.68 1.22
C ILE A 14 -6.12 -8.43 2.63
N PRO A 15 -7.00 -9.31 3.15
CA PRO A 15 -7.50 -9.23 4.52
C PRO A 15 -6.39 -9.15 5.57
N LYS A 16 -6.57 -8.28 6.57
CA LYS A 16 -5.56 -7.96 7.61
C LYS A 16 -5.14 -9.19 8.44
N ASP A 17 -6.04 -10.13 8.66
CA ASP A 17 -5.74 -11.38 9.36
C ASP A 17 -4.75 -12.24 8.56
N LEU A 18 -4.87 -12.27 7.24
CA LEU A 18 -3.95 -13.00 6.36
C LEU A 18 -2.60 -12.30 6.25
N THR A 19 -2.57 -10.98 6.12
CA THR A 19 -1.30 -10.23 6.08
C THR A 19 -0.52 -10.39 7.38
N THR A 20 -1.21 -10.37 8.52
CA THR A 20 -0.61 -10.63 9.83
C THR A 20 -0.12 -12.06 9.97
N LYS A 21 -0.97 -13.05 9.62
CA LYS A 21 -0.65 -14.48 9.75
C LYS A 21 0.57 -14.90 8.92
N TYR A 22 0.72 -14.34 7.72
CA TYR A 22 1.79 -14.71 6.79
C TYR A 22 2.92 -13.68 6.73
N ASN A 23 2.91 -12.67 7.60
CA ASN A 23 3.93 -11.61 7.65
C ASN A 23 4.13 -10.94 6.26
N ILE A 24 3.03 -10.55 5.63
CA ILE A 24 3.01 -9.85 4.35
C ILE A 24 3.06 -8.35 4.62
N SER A 25 4.11 -7.69 4.09
CA SER A 25 4.22 -6.24 4.14
C SER A 25 3.39 -5.61 3.02
N VAL A 26 2.55 -4.64 3.36
CA VAL A 26 1.68 -3.94 2.41
C VAL A 26 2.11 -2.48 2.34
N ALA A 27 2.52 -2.04 1.16
CA ALA A 27 2.86 -0.65 0.87
C ALA A 27 1.58 0.14 0.52
N PRO A 28 1.25 1.21 1.25
CA PRO A 28 0.02 1.96 0.99
C PRO A 28 0.17 2.85 -0.25
N GLN A 29 -0.72 2.69 -1.22
CA GLN A 29 -0.87 3.69 -2.27
C GLN A 29 -1.32 5.02 -1.66
N VAL A 30 -1.08 6.10 -2.38
CA VAL A 30 -1.37 7.45 -1.89
C VAL A 30 -2.64 7.97 -2.55
N LEU A 31 -3.60 8.39 -1.74
CA LEU A 31 -4.78 9.13 -2.18
C LEU A 31 -4.56 10.63 -1.95
N ILE A 32 -4.74 11.42 -3.00
CA ILE A 32 -4.63 12.88 -2.96
C ILE A 32 -6.03 13.47 -3.13
N TRP A 33 -6.47 14.26 -2.14
CA TRP A 33 -7.80 14.87 -2.16
C TRP A 33 -7.70 16.38 -1.89
N GLY A 34 -7.53 17.16 -2.96
CA GLY A 34 -7.23 18.58 -2.83
C GLY A 34 -5.82 18.77 -2.26
N GLU A 35 -5.71 19.30 -1.04
CA GLU A 35 -4.44 19.51 -0.33
C GLU A 35 -4.09 18.35 0.62
N GLU A 36 -5.03 17.42 0.84
CA GLU A 36 -4.82 16.28 1.72
C GLU A 36 -4.12 15.14 1.00
N THR A 37 -3.16 14.52 1.67
CA THR A 37 -2.46 13.30 1.25
C THR A 37 -2.74 12.21 2.28
N LEU A 38 -3.32 11.10 1.83
CA LEU A 38 -3.81 10.02 2.70
C LEU A 38 -3.23 8.70 2.21
N ASN A 39 -2.74 7.87 3.14
CA ASN A 39 -2.29 6.52 2.84
C ASN A 39 -3.49 5.56 2.80
N ASP A 40 -3.68 4.87 1.69
CA ASP A 40 -4.77 3.90 1.49
C ASP A 40 -4.70 2.75 2.50
N GLY A 41 -5.82 2.49 3.18
CA GLY A 41 -5.94 1.46 4.22
C GLY A 41 -5.28 1.82 5.55
N ILE A 42 -4.63 2.99 5.67
CA ILE A 42 -4.04 3.51 6.90
C ILE A 42 -4.80 4.75 7.36
N ASP A 43 -4.74 5.82 6.57
CA ASP A 43 -5.34 7.12 6.91
C ASP A 43 -6.79 7.21 6.44
N ILE A 44 -7.17 6.42 5.42
CA ILE A 44 -8.53 6.37 4.88
C ILE A 44 -8.96 4.92 4.61
N GLN A 45 -10.20 4.59 4.99
CA GLN A 45 -10.81 3.29 4.73
C GLN A 45 -11.85 3.37 3.59
N PRO A 46 -12.16 2.26 2.91
CA PRO A 46 -13.11 2.25 1.79
C PRO A 46 -14.47 2.88 2.13
N GLU A 47 -15.01 2.59 3.32
CA GLU A 47 -16.32 3.13 3.74
C GLU A 47 -16.31 4.66 3.81
N GLU A 48 -15.23 5.24 4.35
CA GLU A 48 -15.04 6.68 4.44
C GLU A 48 -14.85 7.30 3.04
N PHE A 49 -14.02 6.69 2.20
CA PHE A 49 -13.82 7.12 0.83
C PHE A 49 -15.14 7.19 0.05
N TYR A 50 -15.94 6.12 0.10
CA TYR A 50 -17.22 6.05 -0.60
C TYR A 50 -18.28 6.97 -0.01
N ALA A 51 -18.23 7.27 1.28
CA ALA A 51 -19.09 8.30 1.87
C ALA A 51 -18.72 9.69 1.35
N ARG A 52 -17.42 10.01 1.34
CA ARG A 52 -16.89 11.32 0.94
C ARG A 52 -17.09 11.60 -0.55
N ILE A 53 -16.85 10.61 -1.42
CA ILE A 53 -16.89 10.81 -2.89
C ILE A 53 -18.29 11.17 -3.40
N LYS A 54 -19.36 10.73 -2.73
CA LYS A 54 -20.76 10.99 -3.13
C LYS A 54 -21.12 12.46 -3.16
N THR A 55 -20.47 13.27 -2.31
CA THR A 55 -20.74 14.69 -2.16
C THR A 55 -19.52 15.55 -2.49
N ALA A 56 -18.46 14.94 -3.04
CA ALA A 56 -17.20 15.61 -3.27
C ALA A 56 -17.29 16.61 -4.42
N LYS A 57 -16.87 17.85 -4.17
CA LYS A 57 -16.73 18.88 -5.21
C LYS A 57 -15.40 18.78 -5.96
N VAL A 58 -14.38 18.26 -5.28
CA VAL A 58 -13.06 17.98 -5.84
C VAL A 58 -12.92 16.47 -5.93
N MET A 59 -12.61 15.95 -7.11
CA MET A 59 -12.37 14.53 -7.30
C MET A 59 -10.97 14.18 -6.79
N PRO A 60 -10.81 13.05 -6.08
CA PRO A 60 -9.49 12.61 -5.66
C PRO A 60 -8.70 12.07 -6.85
N THR A 61 -7.38 12.07 -6.70
CA THR A 61 -6.45 11.35 -7.58
C THR A 61 -5.60 10.40 -6.75
N THR A 62 -4.88 9.52 -7.41
CA THR A 62 -3.95 8.59 -6.77
C THR A 62 -2.52 8.87 -7.20
N SER A 63 -1.58 8.55 -6.32
CA SER A 63 -0.15 8.47 -6.63
C SER A 63 0.37 7.11 -6.19
N GLN A 64 1.45 6.67 -6.85
CA GLN A 64 2.21 5.51 -6.40
C GLN A 64 2.78 5.72 -4.99
N VAL A 65 3.06 4.62 -4.31
CA VAL A 65 3.83 4.60 -3.04
C VAL A 65 5.12 5.40 -3.22
N SER A 66 5.50 6.20 -2.21
CA SER A 66 6.76 6.93 -2.25
C SER A 66 7.97 5.99 -2.28
N ILE A 67 9.03 6.41 -2.99
CA ILE A 67 10.30 5.65 -3.04
C ILE A 67 10.87 5.44 -1.63
N VAL A 68 10.78 6.45 -0.77
CA VAL A 68 11.28 6.37 0.62
C VAL A 68 10.53 5.32 1.43
N THR A 69 9.19 5.27 1.31
CA THR A 69 8.37 4.26 1.98
C THR A 69 8.75 2.85 1.51
N MET A 70 8.88 2.66 0.20
CA MET A 70 9.30 1.38 -0.36
C MET A 70 10.69 0.98 0.14
N GLN A 71 11.68 1.88 0.09
CA GLN A 71 13.02 1.62 0.59
C GLN A 71 13.03 1.21 2.06
N ASN A 72 12.25 1.87 2.91
CA ASN A 72 12.15 1.53 4.32
C ASN A 72 11.59 0.10 4.53
N ILE A 73 10.56 -0.28 3.78
CA ILE A 73 9.98 -1.64 3.85
C ILE A 73 11.02 -2.70 3.45
N PHE A 74 11.70 -2.49 2.33
CA PHE A 74 12.70 -3.45 1.85
C PHE A 74 13.91 -3.53 2.77
N ASN A 75 14.44 -2.39 3.23
CA ASN A 75 15.59 -2.35 4.13
C ASN A 75 15.31 -3.08 5.45
N ASP A 76 14.14 -2.85 6.07
CA ASP A 76 13.76 -3.53 7.32
C ASP A 76 13.70 -5.06 7.15
N LEU A 77 13.21 -5.56 6.01
CA LEU A 77 13.16 -7.00 5.72
C LEU A 77 14.56 -7.57 5.43
N LEU A 78 15.37 -6.87 4.65
CA LEU A 78 16.72 -7.29 4.29
C LEU A 78 17.64 -7.31 5.52
N GLU A 79 17.55 -6.31 6.41
CA GLU A 79 18.30 -6.26 7.67
C GLU A 79 17.94 -7.43 8.61
N LYS A 80 16.70 -7.91 8.55
CA LYS A 80 16.24 -9.10 9.28
C LYS A 80 16.64 -10.42 8.60
N GLY A 81 17.35 -10.37 7.47
CA GLY A 81 17.88 -11.53 6.76
C GLY A 81 16.85 -12.27 5.90
N PHE A 82 15.78 -11.59 5.47
CA PHE A 82 14.80 -12.17 4.54
C PHE A 82 15.24 -11.98 3.08
N ASP A 83 14.97 -13.00 2.26
CA ASP A 83 14.80 -12.78 0.82
C ASP A 83 13.40 -12.19 0.58
N VAL A 84 13.23 -11.33 -0.42
CA VAL A 84 11.96 -10.61 -0.62
C VAL A 84 11.37 -10.87 -1.99
N LEU A 85 10.09 -11.27 -2.04
CA LEU A 85 9.28 -11.34 -3.26
C LEU A 85 8.28 -10.18 -3.27
N GLY A 86 8.41 -9.30 -4.24
CA GLY A 86 7.46 -8.21 -4.50
C GLY A 86 6.38 -8.64 -5.50
N ILE A 87 5.11 -8.45 -5.15
CA ILE A 87 3.96 -8.64 -6.04
C ILE A 87 3.13 -7.37 -6.00
N PHE A 88 3.14 -6.60 -7.09
CA PHE A 88 2.53 -5.28 -7.13
C PHE A 88 1.45 -5.20 -8.20
N ILE A 89 0.68 -4.12 -8.16
CA ILE A 89 -0.24 -3.76 -9.24
C ILE A 89 0.46 -3.79 -10.60
N SER A 90 -0.31 -4.09 -11.65
CA SER A 90 0.19 -4.11 -13.02
C SER A 90 0.92 -2.82 -13.36
N SER A 91 2.09 -2.95 -14.00
CA SER A 91 2.87 -1.82 -14.53
C SER A 91 2.15 -0.99 -15.60
N LYS A 92 1.02 -1.49 -16.13
CA LYS A 92 0.14 -0.72 -17.01
C LYS A 92 -0.77 0.26 -16.25
N LEU A 93 -0.91 0.09 -14.95
CA LEU A 93 -1.84 0.84 -14.09
C LEU A 93 -1.09 1.76 -13.11
N SER A 94 0.11 1.38 -12.67
CA SER A 94 0.97 2.20 -11.82
C SER A 94 2.43 2.06 -12.26
N GLY A 95 3.18 3.16 -12.11
CA GLY A 95 4.64 3.19 -12.24
C GLY A 95 5.36 2.73 -10.98
#